data_AF-B2A3S1-F1
#
_entry.id   AF-B2A3S1-F1
#
_cell.length_a   1.000
_cell.length_b   1.000
_cell.length_c   1.000
_cell.angle_alpha   90.00
_cell.angle_beta   90.00
_cell.angle_gamma   90.00
#
_symmetry.space_group_name_H-M   'P 1'
#
loop_
_entity.id
_entity.type
_entity.pdbx_description
1 polymer ?
#
loop_
_entity_poly.entity_id
_entity_poly.type
_entity_poly.pdbx_seq_one_letter_code
_entity_poly.pdbx_strand_id
1 'polypeptide(L)'
;MSKLKSLEDLKKYREQAKNSTEVRKTNENMVIVGMGTCGIAAGAREVMNALLEELNKRSLKEITVTQTGCIGMCENEVLVDVKKQGEERITYGNVTPEDIPRIVNDHLINGKLVQDLVIGKPNQ
;
A
#
# COMPACT_ATOMS: atom_id res chain seq x y z
N MET A 1 -14.15 -25.44 -19.74
CA MET A 1 -14.55 -24.92 -18.42
C MET A 1 -15.24 -26.03 -17.65
N SER A 2 -14.55 -26.59 -16.66
CA SER A 2 -15.01 -27.75 -15.89
C SER A 2 -16.17 -27.34 -14.98
N LYS A 3 -17.37 -27.87 -15.24
CA LYS A 3 -18.54 -27.68 -14.34
C LYS A 3 -18.22 -28.25 -12.96
N LEU A 4 -18.47 -27.47 -11.92
CA LEU A 4 -18.47 -27.90 -10.51
C LEU A 4 -19.52 -29.01 -10.36
N LYS A 5 -19.11 -30.22 -9.95
CA LYS A 5 -19.97 -31.42 -9.97
C LYS A 5 -20.28 -32.01 -8.61
N SER A 6 -19.66 -31.56 -7.52
CA SER A 6 -19.97 -32.04 -6.16
C SER A 6 -20.14 -30.91 -5.14
N LEU A 7 -20.98 -31.16 -4.13
CA LEU A 7 -21.11 -30.34 -2.92
C LEU A 7 -19.76 -30.18 -2.20
N GLU A 8 -18.85 -31.16 -2.33
CA GLU A 8 -17.50 -31.12 -1.76
C GLU A 8 -16.57 -30.16 -2.51
N ASP A 9 -16.69 -30.07 -3.84
CA ASP A 9 -15.94 -29.09 -4.64
C ASP A 9 -16.37 -27.67 -4.29
N LEU A 10 -17.67 -27.46 -4.10
CA LEU A 10 -18.25 -26.20 -3.64
C LEU A 10 -17.75 -25.81 -2.24
N LYS A 11 -17.65 -26.76 -1.30
CA LYS A 11 -17.10 -26.51 0.04
C LYS A 11 -15.63 -26.14 -0.02
N LYS A 12 -14.81 -26.90 -0.74
CA LYS A 12 -13.36 -26.60 -0.91
C LYS A 12 -13.13 -25.25 -1.57
N TYR A 13 -13.90 -24.90 -2.60
CA TYR A 13 -13.79 -23.61 -3.26
C TYR A 13 -14.20 -22.44 -2.34
N ARG A 14 -15.24 -22.64 -1.51
CA ARG A 14 -15.69 -21.64 -0.53
C ARG A 14 -14.69 -21.47 0.62
N GLU A 15 -14.06 -22.56 1.06
CA GLU A 15 -12.96 -22.51 2.04
C GLU A 15 -11.73 -21.81 1.47
N GLN A 16 -11.31 -22.12 0.24
CA GLN A 16 -10.19 -21.45 -0.43
C GLN A 16 -10.45 -19.95 -0.67
N ALA A 17 -11.69 -19.59 -1.03
CA ALA A 17 -12.12 -18.20 -1.14
C ALA A 17 -12.17 -17.48 0.22
N LYS A 18 -12.56 -18.19 1.29
CA LYS A 18 -12.54 -17.64 2.66
C LYS A 18 -11.11 -17.45 3.17
N ASN A 19 -10.23 -18.42 2.96
CA ASN A 19 -8.84 -18.37 3.44
C ASN A 19 -8.05 -17.25 2.73
N SER A 20 -8.25 -17.07 1.42
CA SER A 20 -7.69 -15.93 0.68
C SER A 20 -8.28 -14.57 1.11
N THR A 21 -9.50 -14.55 1.65
CA THR A 21 -10.13 -13.35 2.22
C THR A 21 -9.67 -13.09 3.67
N GLU A 22 -9.36 -14.12 4.45
CA GLU A 22 -8.83 -14.00 5.82
C GLU A 22 -7.35 -13.56 5.83
N VAL A 23 -6.53 -14.02 4.87
CA VAL A 23 -5.17 -13.49 4.66
C VAL A 23 -5.21 -12.00 4.28
N ARG A 24 -6.26 -11.54 3.58
CA ARG A 24 -6.49 -10.11 3.31
C ARG A 24 -6.97 -9.32 4.54
N LYS A 25 -7.56 -9.98 5.53
CA LYS A 25 -8.01 -9.36 6.78
C LYS A 25 -6.90 -9.18 7.82
N THR A 26 -5.73 -9.78 7.63
CA THR A 26 -4.69 -9.87 8.66
C THR A 26 -3.47 -8.98 8.45
N ASN A 27 -3.24 -8.45 7.24
CA ASN A 27 -2.23 -7.40 7.03
C ASN A 27 -2.90 -6.04 7.01
N GLU A 28 -3.07 -5.44 8.19
CA GLU A 28 -3.69 -4.13 8.36
C GLU A 28 -2.74 -2.97 8.02
N ASN A 29 -1.43 -3.25 7.90
CA ASN A 29 -0.44 -2.30 7.44
C ASN A 29 -0.33 -2.35 5.91
N MET A 30 -0.72 -1.25 5.26
CA MET A 30 -0.77 -1.14 3.81
C MET A 30 -0.14 0.16 3.34
N VAL A 31 0.65 0.09 2.28
CA VAL A 31 1.16 1.25 1.55
C VAL A 31 0.54 1.25 0.15
N ILE A 32 -0.05 2.38 -0.25
CA ILE A 32 -0.71 2.56 -1.54
C ILE A 32 0.07 3.60 -2.33
N VAL A 33 0.53 3.25 -3.53
CA VAL A 33 1.26 4.19 -4.41
C VAL A 33 0.33 4.65 -5.54
N GLY A 34 0.26 5.97 -5.75
CA GLY A 34 -0.43 6.60 -6.87
C GLY A 34 0.28 6.32 -8.20
N MET A 35 -0.26 5.40 -8.98
CA MET A 35 0.28 4.93 -10.26
C MET A 35 -0.60 5.35 -11.44
N GLY A 36 -1.25 6.54 -11.34
CA GLY A 36 -1.94 7.18 -12.46
C GLY A 36 -0.96 7.67 -13.54
N THR A 37 -1.47 8.19 -14.66
CA THR A 37 -0.61 8.68 -15.75
C THR A 37 0.36 9.77 -15.30
N CYS A 38 -0.15 10.74 -14.55
CA CYS A 38 0.67 11.82 -13.99
C CYS A 38 1.66 11.26 -12.95
N GLY A 39 1.24 10.33 -12.09
CA GLY A 39 2.11 9.71 -11.10
C GLY A 39 3.26 8.93 -11.72
N ILE A 40 2.99 8.16 -12.78
CA ILE A 40 4.02 7.47 -13.56
C ILE A 40 4.98 8.49 -14.18
N ALA A 41 4.47 9.60 -14.72
CA ALA A 41 5.30 10.66 -15.28
C ALA A 41 6.15 11.40 -14.22
N ALA A 42 5.65 11.50 -12.99
CA ALA A 42 6.34 12.11 -11.85
C ALA A 42 7.37 11.19 -11.17
N GLY A 43 7.47 9.92 -11.57
CA GLY A 43 8.45 8.97 -11.03
C GLY A 43 7.90 7.94 -10.03
N ALA A 44 6.60 7.62 -10.10
CA ALA A 44 5.98 6.67 -9.17
C ALA A 44 6.57 5.25 -9.27
N ARG A 45 7.17 4.87 -10.41
CA ARG A 45 7.81 3.56 -10.58
C ARG A 45 9.06 3.44 -9.73
N GLU A 46 9.86 4.49 -9.69
CA GLU A 46 11.08 4.61 -8.92
C GLU A 46 10.76 4.56 -7.43
N VAL A 47 9.72 5.29 -7.02
CA VAL A 47 9.18 5.25 -5.65
C VAL A 47 8.70 3.85 -5.26
N MET A 48 7.93 3.20 -6.14
CA MET A 48 7.45 1.84 -5.92
C MET A 48 8.60 0.83 -5.78
N ASN A 49 9.61 0.91 -6.64
CA ASN A 49 10.78 0.04 -6.57
C ASN A 49 11.58 0.26 -5.28
N ALA A 50 11.86 1.52 -4.94
CA ALA A 50 12.54 1.86 -3.70
C ALA A 50 11.78 1.33 -2.47
N LEU A 51 10.44 1.42 -2.48
CA LEU A 51 9.60 0.88 -1.40
C LEU A 51 9.73 -0.63 -1.27
N LEU A 52 9.62 -1.36 -2.38
CA LEU A 52 9.75 -2.81 -2.38
C LEU A 52 11.16 -3.25 -1.93
N GLU A 53 12.20 -2.58 -2.38
CA GLU A 53 13.57 -2.84 -1.95
C GLU A 53 13.75 -2.59 -0.45
N GLU A 54 13.26 -1.47 0.07
CA GLU A 54 13.43 -1.11 1.48
C GLU A 54 12.69 -2.07 2.41
N LEU A 55 11.47 -2.47 2.04
CA LEU A 55 10.70 -3.48 2.78
C LEU A 55 11.40 -4.84 2.77
N ASN A 56 11.96 -5.25 1.63
CA ASN A 56 12.73 -6.49 1.52
C ASN A 56 14.02 -6.45 2.33
N LYS A 57 14.79 -5.34 2.28
CA LYS A 57 16.02 -5.14 3.07
C LYS A 57 15.77 -5.28 4.57
N ARG A 58 14.60 -4.80 5.04
CA ARG A 58 14.20 -4.85 6.46
C ARG A 58 13.40 -6.10 6.83
N SER A 59 13.14 -7.01 5.88
CA SER A 59 12.32 -8.21 6.09
C SER A 59 10.90 -7.93 6.59
N LEU A 60 10.33 -6.77 6.24
CA LEU A 60 8.99 -6.32 6.64
C LEU A 60 7.91 -6.96 5.75
N LYS A 61 7.64 -8.25 5.98
CA LYS A 61 6.69 -9.04 5.17
C LYS A 61 5.23 -8.82 5.52
N GLU A 62 4.93 -8.24 6.70
CA GLU A 62 3.55 -7.90 7.09
C GLU A 62 2.97 -6.67 6.37
N ILE A 63 3.81 -5.92 5.65
CA ILE A 63 3.38 -4.68 4.96
C ILE A 63 2.93 -5.03 3.55
N THR A 64 1.66 -4.78 3.26
CA THR A 64 1.12 -4.96 1.91
C THR A 64 1.34 -3.72 1.08
N VAL A 65 2.02 -3.83 -0.06
CA VAL A 65 2.14 -2.75 -1.04
C VAL A 65 1.11 -2.94 -2.14
N THR A 66 0.35 -1.90 -2.45
CA THR A 66 -0.61 -1.88 -3.55
C THR A 66 -0.49 -0.59 -4.35
N GLN A 67 -1.08 -0.58 -5.55
CA GLN A 67 -1.10 0.56 -6.44
C GLN A 67 -2.52 1.06 -6.64
N THR A 68 -2.68 2.36 -6.81
CA THR A 68 -3.96 3.01 -7.14
C THR A 68 -3.85 3.86 -8.39
N GLY A 69 -4.99 4.17 -9.02
CA GLY A 69 -5.05 5.07 -10.16
C GLY A 69 -5.02 6.55 -9.76
N CYS A 70 -5.40 7.42 -10.69
CA CYS A 70 -5.49 8.87 -10.43
C CYS A 70 -6.56 9.16 -9.36
N ILE A 71 -6.20 10.00 -8.39
CA ILE A 71 -7.11 10.48 -7.32
C ILE A 71 -7.39 11.99 -7.39
N GLY A 72 -6.93 12.66 -8.47
CA GLY A 72 -7.21 14.08 -8.71
C GLY A 72 -6.21 15.07 -8.09
N MET A 73 -5.10 14.61 -7.51
CA MET A 73 -4.05 15.46 -6.89
C MET A 73 -2.76 15.47 -7.71
N CYS A 74 -2.85 15.75 -9.02
CA CYS A 74 -1.70 15.66 -9.93
C CYS A 74 -0.52 16.56 -9.53
N GLU A 75 -0.76 17.70 -8.90
CA GLU A 75 0.28 18.66 -8.48
C GLU A 75 1.14 18.15 -7.32
N ASN A 76 0.67 17.14 -6.58
CA ASN A 76 1.34 16.60 -5.41
C ASN A 76 1.86 15.17 -5.63
N GLU A 77 1.94 14.73 -6.89
CA GLU A 77 2.51 13.42 -7.20
C GLU A 77 4.03 13.43 -7.03
N VAL A 78 4.66 12.34 -6.61
CA VAL A 78 4.06 11.01 -6.37
C VAL A 78 3.33 10.96 -5.04
N LEU A 79 2.14 10.35 -5.05
CA LEU A 79 1.31 10.17 -3.87
C LEU A 79 1.57 8.80 -3.24
N VAL A 80 1.80 8.78 -1.94
CA VAL A 80 1.97 7.55 -1.16
C VAL A 80 1.08 7.59 0.07
N ASP A 81 0.12 6.68 0.15
CA ASP A 81 -0.68 6.52 1.34
C ASP A 81 -0.13 5.44 2.24
N VAL A 82 -0.04 5.73 3.53
CA VAL A 82 0.29 4.76 4.56
C VAL A 82 -0.93 4.56 5.44
N LYS A 83 -1.40 3.33 5.52
CA LYS A 83 -2.44 2.89 6.43
C LYS A 83 -1.83 1.90 7.41
N LYS A 84 -1.87 2.21 8.70
CA LYS A 84 -1.44 1.30 9.77
C LYS A 84 -2.66 0.79 10.54
N GLN A 85 -2.50 -0.37 11.16
CA GLN A 85 -3.52 -0.93 12.05
C GLN A 85 -3.90 0.06 13.16
N GLY A 86 -5.19 0.40 13.26
CA GLY A 86 -5.70 1.28 14.31
C GLY A 86 -5.32 2.76 14.16
N GLU A 87 -4.61 3.14 13.11
CA GLU A 87 -4.24 4.53 12.82
C GLU A 87 -5.01 5.07 11.60
N GLU A 88 -5.08 6.39 11.51
CA GLU A 88 -5.64 7.05 10.34
C GLU A 88 -4.73 6.84 9.13
N ARG A 89 -5.33 6.79 7.94
CA ARG A 89 -4.55 6.81 6.69
C ARG A 89 -3.86 8.16 6.57
N ILE A 90 -2.57 8.16 6.26
CA ILE A 90 -1.80 9.36 6.02
C ILE A 90 -1.40 9.39 4.55
N THR A 91 -1.65 10.51 3.88
CA THR A 91 -1.25 10.74 2.49
C THR A 91 0.01 11.60 2.45
N TYR A 92 1.06 11.06 1.85
CA TYR A 92 2.28 11.78 1.50
C TYR A 92 2.24 12.24 0.05
N GLY A 93 2.71 13.45 -0.21
CA GLY A 93 2.82 14.02 -1.55
C GLY A 93 4.25 14.42 -1.88
N ASN A 94 4.50 14.65 -3.17
CA ASN A 94 5.82 14.98 -3.72
C ASN A 94 6.91 13.97 -3.30
N VAL A 95 6.52 12.71 -3.14
CA VAL A 95 7.40 11.68 -2.62
C VAL A 95 8.45 11.33 -3.67
N THR A 96 9.72 11.35 -3.25
CA THR A 96 10.84 10.89 -4.07
C THR A 96 11.34 9.51 -3.60
N PRO A 97 12.12 8.78 -4.41
CA PRO A 97 12.72 7.52 -3.98
C PRO A 97 13.60 7.64 -2.72
N GLU A 98 14.20 8.82 -2.49
CA GLU A 98 15.08 9.10 -1.35
C GLU A 98 14.30 9.28 -0.04
N ASP A 99 13.02 9.63 -0.11
CA ASP A 99 12.15 9.78 1.05
C ASP A 99 11.69 8.44 1.61
N ILE A 100 11.75 7.38 0.80
CA ILE A 100 11.20 6.06 1.15
C ILE A 100 11.85 5.44 2.39
N PRO A 101 13.19 5.39 2.53
CA PRO A 101 13.82 4.92 3.76
C PRO A 101 13.34 5.67 5.00
N ARG A 102 13.08 6.98 4.87
CA ARG A 102 12.57 7.83 5.96
C ARG A 102 11.11 7.52 6.28
N ILE A 103 10.24 7.38 5.28
CA ILE A 103 8.83 7.00 5.48
C ILE A 103 8.74 5.61 6.14
N VAL A 104 9.54 4.65 5.69
CA VAL A 104 9.57 3.30 6.27
C VAL A 104 10.08 3.34 7.70
N ASN A 105 11.22 4.00 7.94
CA ASN A 105 11.81 4.02 9.27
C ASN A 105 10.98 4.82 10.28
N ASP A 106 10.62 6.04 9.94
CA ASP A 106 10.01 6.95 10.91
C ASP A 106 8.53 6.61 11.09
N HIS A 107 7.77 6.40 10.01
CA HIS A 107 6.34 6.19 10.12
C HIS A 107 5.97 4.71 10.30
N LEU A 108 6.40 3.83 9.39
CA LEU A 108 5.99 2.43 9.43
C LEU A 108 6.55 1.70 10.67
N ILE A 109 7.82 1.93 11.01
CA ILE A 109 8.47 1.27 12.16
C ILE A 109 8.26 2.05 13.46
N ASN A 110 8.56 3.35 13.47
CA ASN A 110 8.57 4.14 14.72
C ASN A 110 7.25 4.87 15.03
N GLY A 111 6.26 4.84 14.12
CA GLY A 111 4.98 5.55 14.30
C GLY A 111 5.07 7.08 14.27
N LYS A 112 6.18 7.64 13.79
CA LYS A 112 6.42 9.08 13.68
C LYS A 112 6.17 9.54 12.24
N LEU A 113 5.24 10.47 12.09
CA LEU A 113 4.92 11.03 10.78
C LEU A 113 6.07 11.89 10.24
N VAL A 114 6.38 11.70 8.95
CA VAL A 114 7.24 12.58 8.17
C VAL A 114 6.47 13.86 7.81
N GLN A 115 6.33 14.79 8.77
CA GLN A 115 5.37 15.89 8.71
C GLN A 115 5.51 16.80 7.48
N ASP A 116 6.74 17.01 7.00
CA ASP A 116 7.06 17.82 5.83
C ASP A 116 6.49 17.28 4.52
N LEU A 117 6.21 15.98 4.44
CA LEU A 117 5.64 15.33 3.27
C LEU A 117 4.13 15.10 3.38
N VAL A 118 3.52 15.33 4.55
CA VAL A 118 2.10 15.05 4.77
C VAL A 118 1.25 16.11 4.06
N ILE A 119 0.39 15.65 3.15
CA ILE A 119 -0.55 16.53 2.42
C ILE A 119 -2.02 16.27 2.77
N GLY A 120 -2.32 15.14 3.41
CA GLY A 120 -3.71 14.75 3.67
C GLY A 120 -3.88 13.78 4.83
N LYS A 121 -4.93 14.05 5.62
CA LYS A 121 -5.47 13.15 6.64
C LYS A 121 -7.00 13.08 6.40
N PRO A 122 -7.62 11.90 6.30
CA PRO A 122 -9.01 11.76 5.91
C PRO A 122 -10.04 12.36 6.87
N ASN A 123 -9.64 12.81 8.08
CA ASN A 123 -10.53 13.33 9.11
C ASN A 123 -10.23 14.79 9.50
N GLN A 124 -9.87 15.65 8.54
CA GLN A 124 -9.83 17.11 8.75
C GLN A 124 -10.99 17.80 8.05
#